data_AF-A0A0A0AT69-F1
#
_entry.id   AF-A0A0A0AT69-F1
#
_cell.length_a   1.000
_cell.length_b   1.000
_cell.length_c   1.000
_cell.angle_alpha   90.00
_cell.angle_beta   90.00
_cell.angle_gamma   90.00
#
_symmetry.space_group_name_H-M   'P 1'
#
loop_
_entity.id
_entity.type
_entity.pdbx_description
1 polymer ?
#
loop_
_entity_poly.entity_id
_entity_poly.type
_entity_poly.pdbx_seq_one_letter_code
_entity_poly.pdbx_strand_id
1 'polypeptide(L)'
;YRISYDPTRYPKYIPEAYCLCQGCLMGIFGEENFHFRSTPVYMPTVILRRTSSCAGGRYVYTEDYVTIPVGCTCVPEQEKEAESVNSSIDK
;
A
#
# COMPACT_ATOMS: atom_id res chain seq x y z
N TYR A 1 1.33 -11.46 1.58
CA TYR A 1 0.87 -10.85 0.31
C TYR A 1 -0.58 -11.22 0.06
N ARG A 2 -1.36 -10.30 -0.48
CA ARG A 2 -2.70 -10.54 -1.03
C ARG A 2 -2.61 -10.42 -2.54
N ILE A 3 -3.11 -11.39 -3.29
CA ILE A 3 -3.07 -11.34 -4.76
C ILE A 3 -4.31 -10.61 -5.28
N SER A 4 -4.08 -9.47 -5.93
CA SER A 4 -5.08 -8.68 -6.64
C SER A 4 -5.27 -9.24 -8.05
N TYR A 5 -6.48 -9.72 -8.34
CA TYR A 5 -6.85 -10.24 -9.66
C TYR A 5 -7.76 -9.27 -10.40
N ASP A 6 -7.40 -8.92 -11.62
CA ASP A 6 -8.22 -8.13 -12.53
C ASP A 6 -8.10 -8.69 -13.97
N PRO A 7 -9.16 -9.29 -14.55
CA PRO A 7 -9.12 -9.84 -15.91
C PRO A 7 -9.00 -8.77 -17.00
N THR A 8 -9.25 -7.51 -16.66
CA THR A 8 -9.23 -6.36 -17.58
C THR A 8 -7.89 -5.63 -17.58
N ARG A 9 -6.89 -6.16 -16.87
CA ARG A 9 -5.56 -5.58 -16.71
C ARG A 9 -4.47 -6.57 -17.11
N TYR A 10 -3.33 -6.06 -17.57
CA TYR A 10 -2.07 -6.81 -17.61
C TYR A 10 -1.00 -6.10 -16.74
N PRO A 11 -0.36 -6.79 -15.78
CA PRO A 11 -0.60 -8.18 -15.38
C PRO A 11 -1.95 -8.40 -14.70
N LYS A 12 -2.58 -9.56 -14.96
CA LYS A 12 -3.89 -9.90 -14.34
C LYS A 12 -3.77 -10.11 -12.83
N TYR A 13 -2.65 -10.66 -12.38
CA TYR A 13 -2.35 -10.93 -10.98
C TYR A 13 -1.25 -9.98 -10.51
N ILE A 14 -1.52 -9.26 -9.43
CA ILE A 14 -0.55 -8.37 -8.79
C ILE A 14 -0.46 -8.73 -7.31
N PRO A 15 0.74 -9.06 -6.78
CA PRO A 15 0.93 -9.29 -5.35
C PRO A 15 1.01 -7.95 -4.60
N GLU A 16 0.11 -7.74 -3.65
CA GLU A 16 0.10 -6.58 -2.75
C GLU A 16 0.62 -7.01 -1.37
N ALA A 17 1.69 -6.38 -0.90
CA ALA A 17 2.18 -6.57 0.46
C ALA A 17 1.22 -5.93 1.47
N TYR A 18 1.08 -6.56 2.63
CA TYR A 18 0.42 -5.99 3.80
C TYR A 18 1.25 -6.32 5.03
N CYS A 19 1.35 -5.37 5.95
CA CYS A 19 2.14 -5.54 7.16
C CYS A 19 1.36 -6.38 8.16
N LEU A 20 2.00 -7.38 8.74
CA LEU A 20 1.36 -8.33 9.67
C LEU A 20 1.22 -7.74 11.08
N CYS A 21 2.21 -6.95 11.47
CA CYS A 21 2.33 -6.32 12.78
C CYS A 21 2.05 -4.82 12.66
N GLN A 22 1.66 -4.19 13.77
CA GLN A 22 1.53 -2.74 13.84
C GLN A 22 2.89 -2.10 14.12
N GLY A 23 3.61 -2.66 15.10
CA GLY A 23 4.99 -2.34 15.42
C GLY A 23 6.00 -3.20 14.64
N CYS A 24 7.24 -3.21 15.11
CA CYS A 24 8.34 -3.92 14.47
C CYS A 24 8.92 -5.00 15.37
N LEU A 25 9.20 -6.17 14.81
CA LEU A 25 9.80 -7.29 15.55
C LEU A 25 11.31 -7.04 15.70
N MET A 26 11.73 -6.55 16.86
CA MET A 26 13.12 -6.14 17.13
C MET A 26 13.74 -6.83 18.34
N GLY A 27 12.94 -7.45 19.22
CA GLY A 27 13.47 -8.20 20.36
C GLY A 27 14.20 -9.47 19.94
N ILE A 28 15.06 -9.99 20.82
CA ILE A 28 15.85 -11.22 20.59
C ILE A 28 14.99 -12.47 20.30
N PHE A 29 13.73 -12.46 20.73
CA PHE A 29 12.75 -13.51 20.48
C PHE A 29 11.65 -13.09 19.47
N GLY A 30 11.85 -11.98 18.75
CA GLY A 30 10.86 -11.42 17.84
C GLY A 30 9.73 -10.68 18.56
N GLU A 31 10.02 -10.08 19.73
CA GLU A 31 9.07 -9.23 20.43
C GLU A 31 8.78 -7.97 19.60
N GLU A 32 7.50 -7.59 19.54
CA GLU A 32 7.03 -6.41 18.84
C GLU A 32 7.31 -5.15 19.65
N ASN A 33 8.02 -4.21 19.04
CA ASN A 33 8.33 -2.90 19.59
C ASN A 33 7.42 -1.84 18.95
N PHE A 34 6.63 -1.15 19.79
CA PHE A 34 5.66 -0.12 19.39
C PHE A 34 6.26 1.29 19.30
N HIS A 35 7.54 1.49 19.61
CA HIS A 35 8.26 2.73 19.27
C HIS A 35 8.58 2.83 17.78
N PHE A 36 8.35 1.75 17.03
CA PHE A 36 8.46 1.70 15.59
C PHE A 36 7.12 1.25 15.01
N ARG A 37 6.90 1.59 13.75
CA ARG A 37 5.73 1.20 12.98
C ARG A 37 6.13 0.44 11.74
N SER A 38 5.49 -0.71 11.54
CA SER A 38 5.53 -1.41 10.26
C SER A 38 4.66 -0.64 9.27
N THR A 39 5.28 -0.02 8.26
CA THR A 39 4.59 0.74 7.22
C THR A 39 4.82 0.10 5.84
N PRO A 40 3.80 0.03 4.98
CA PRO A 40 3.98 -0.47 3.63
C PRO A 40 4.91 0.47 2.83
N VAL A 41 5.76 -0.12 2.00
CA VAL A 41 6.59 0.57 1.01
C VAL A 41 5.87 0.48 -0.33
N TYR A 42 5.62 1.63 -0.95
CA TYR A 42 4.89 1.73 -2.19
C TYR A 42 5.82 1.96 -3.38
N MET A 43 5.50 1.34 -4.51
CA MET A 43 6.19 1.55 -5.79
C MET A 43 5.20 1.91 -6.90
N PRO A 44 5.45 2.96 -7.70
CA PRO A 44 4.68 3.22 -8.90
C PRO A 44 4.96 2.12 -9.93
N THR A 45 3.91 1.50 -10.42
CA THR A 45 4.00 0.36 -11.36
C THR A 45 3.09 0.62 -12.56
N VAL A 46 3.66 0.42 -13.75
CA VAL A 46 2.92 0.51 -15.00
C VAL A 46 2.09 -0.76 -15.20
N ILE A 47 0.82 -0.57 -15.56
CA ILE A 47 -0.08 -1.62 -15.98
C ILE A 47 -0.71 -1.26 -17.33
N LEU A 48 -1.23 -2.27 -18.03
CA LEU A 48 -2.04 -2.06 -19.22
C LEU A 48 -3.50 -2.34 -18.88
N ARG A 49 -4.37 -1.33 -18.99
CA ARG A 49 -5.83 -1.50 -18.86
C ARG A 49 -6.48 -1.74 -20.20
N ARG A 50 -7.37 -2.71 -20.24
CA ARG A 50 -8.19 -3.03 -21.40
C ARG A 50 -9.24 -1.95 -21.59
N THR A 51 -9.24 -1.34 -22.77
CA THR A 51 -10.26 -0.37 -23.17
C THR A 51 -11.58 -1.06 -23.50
N SER A 52 -12.66 -0.29 -23.62
CA SER A 52 -13.96 -0.78 -24.13
C SER A 52 -13.96 -1.02 -25.65
N SER A 53 -12.92 -0.58 -26.37
CA SER A 53 -12.80 -0.69 -27.81
C SER A 53 -12.03 -1.96 -28.22
N CYS A 54 -12.42 -2.53 -29.35
CA CYS A 54 -11.73 -3.64 -30.00
C CYS A 54 -11.27 -3.22 -31.39
N ALA A 55 -10.04 -3.57 -31.76
CA ALA A 55 -9.49 -3.33 -33.10
C ALA A 55 -9.17 -4.67 -33.75
N GLY A 56 -9.78 -4.97 -34.90
CA GLY A 56 -9.56 -6.24 -35.62
C GLY A 56 -9.88 -7.48 -34.79
N GLY A 57 -10.91 -7.43 -33.94
CA GLY A 57 -11.31 -8.54 -33.06
C GLY A 57 -10.38 -8.76 -31.86
N ARG A 58 -9.40 -7.87 -31.62
CA ARG A 58 -8.47 -7.95 -30.49
C ARG A 58 -8.76 -6.84 -29.49
N TYR A 59 -8.49 -7.15 -28.22
CA TYR A 59 -8.55 -6.16 -27.15
C TYR A 59 -7.48 -5.09 -27.33
N VAL A 60 -7.88 -3.83 -27.17
CA VAL A 60 -6.97 -2.68 -27.16
C VAL A 60 -6.70 -2.28 -25.71
N TYR A 61 -5.46 -1.95 -25.41
CA TYR A 61 -5.02 -1.59 -24.06
C TYR A 61 -4.40 -0.20 -24.05
N THR A 62 -4.52 0.48 -22.91
CA THR A 62 -3.87 1.76 -22.61
C THR A 62 -3.05 1.64 -21.33
N GLU A 63 -2.00 2.43 -21.25
CA GLU A 63 -1.15 2.52 -20.06
C GLU A 63 -1.90 3.17 -18.89
N ASP A 64 -1.71 2.63 -17.68
CA ASP A 64 -2.18 3.21 -16.42
C ASP A 64 -1.10 2.99 -15.34
N TYR A 65 -1.03 3.92 -14.39
CA TYR A 65 -0.01 3.92 -13.33
C TYR A 65 -0.69 3.67 -11.99
N VAL A 66 -0.34 2.55 -11.35
CA VAL A 66 -0.90 2.18 -10.05
C VAL A 66 0.20 2.14 -9.00
N THR A 67 -0.19 2.46 -7.77
CA THR A 67 0.73 2.41 -6.62
C THR A 67 0.53 1.09 -5.89
N ILE A 68 1.57 0.24 -5.87
CA ILE A 68 1.49 -1.11 -5.29
C ILE A 68 2.35 -1.17 -4.03
N PRO A 69 1.83 -1.68 -2.90
CA PRO A 69 2.67 -1.99 -1.75
C PRO A 69 3.53 -3.21 -2.08
N VAL A 70 4.85 -3.02 -2.18
CA VAL A 70 5.80 -4.08 -2.55
C VAL A 70 6.41 -4.78 -1.35
N GLY A 71 6.34 -4.17 -0.17
CA GLY A 71 6.86 -4.72 1.08
C GLY A 71 6.44 -3.87 2.27
N CYS A 72 7.02 -4.16 3.42
CA CYS A 72 6.90 -3.34 4.62
C CYS A 72 8.30 -2.94 5.09
N THR A 73 8.39 -1.77 5.71
CA THR A 73 9.59 -1.29 6.38
C THR A 73 9.25 -0.81 7.79
N CYS A 74 10.27 -0.67 8.62
CA CYS A 74 10.16 -0.20 9.99
C CYS A 74 10.62 1.25 10.07
N VAL A 75 9.74 2.12 10.53
CA VAL A 75 10.03 3.54 10.76
C VAL A 75 9.78 3.88 12.23
N PRO A 76 10.51 4.84 12.83
CA PRO A 76 10.17 5.32 14.16
C PRO A 76 8.73 5.85 14.20
N GLU A 77 8.01 5.60 15.30
CA GLU A 77 6.71 6.22 15.52
C GLU A 77 6.91 7.74 15.60
N GLN A 78 6.19 8.49 14.77
CA GLN A 78 6.18 9.95 14.91
C GLN A 78 5.41 10.28 16.18
N GLU A 79 6.06 10.93 17.15
CA GLU A 79 5.33 11.63 18.21
C GLU A 79 4.40 12.62 17.52
N LYS A 80 3.12 12.25 17.36
CA LYS A 80 2.10 13.22 16.99
C LYS A 80 2.11 14.24 18.12
N GLU A 81 2.48 15.47 17.76
CA GLU A 81 2.31 16.66 18.59
C GLU A 81 1.01 16.53 19.39
N ALA A 82 1.16 16.62 20.70
CA ALA A 82 0.08 16.60 21.66
C ALA A 82 -0.81 17.85 21.54
N GLU A 83 -1.37 18.15 20.38
CA GLU A 83 -2.19 19.34 20.14
C GLU A 83 -3.30 19.05 19.13
N SER A 84 -4.31 18.28 19.56
CA SER A 84 -5.63 18.32 18.90
C SER A 84 -6.79 17.99 19.83
N VAL A 85 -6.70 18.26 21.14
CA VAL A 85 -7.89 18.39 22.01
C VAL A 85 -7.56 19.33 23.18
N ASN A 86 -7.50 20.64 22.93
CA ASN A 86 -7.77 21.70 23.93
C ASN A 86 -7.95 23.07 23.25
N SER A 87 -8.58 23.09 22.07
CA SER A 87 -9.06 24.33 21.42
C SER A 87 -10.58 24.37 21.36
N SER A 88 -11.23 24.12 22.49
CA SER A 88 -12.61 24.53 22.72
C SER A 88 -12.60 25.73 23.66
N ILE A 89 -12.31 26.89 23.09
CA ILE A 89 -12.81 28.17 23.60
C ILE A 89 -14.31 28.15 23.36
N ASP A 90 -15.11 28.05 24.42
CA ASP A 90 -16.52 28.41 24.40
C ASP A 90 -16.73 29.64 25.29
N LYS A 91 -17.63 30.51 24.80
CA LYS A 91 -17.88 31.92 25.11
C LYS A 91 -18.10 32.30 26.58
#